data_AF-A0A8J5NKC8-F1
#
_entry.id   AF-A0A8J5NKC8-F1
#
_cell.length_a   1.000
_cell.length_b   1.000
_cell.length_c   1.000
_cell.angle_alpha   90.00
_cell.angle_beta   90.00
_cell.angle_gamma   90.00
#
_symmetry.space_group_name_H-M   'P 1'
#
loop_
_entity.id
_entity.type
_entity.pdbx_description
1 polymer ?
#
loop_
_entity_poly.entity_id
_entity_poly.type
_entity_poly.pdbx_seq_one_letter_code
_entity_poly.pdbx_strand_id
1 'polypeptide(L)'
;MKKSPLELDPEADDLLILQRPNLQPAQALKEQHVLPKKEKAEPSTTASPQTKGKKKIKTPTDLDKVTSLQPYQESGDPNEIEFRVSTKHLCIASPVFGKMIKGSFQESQPNDKGFLEIRASDWNTWALLVLLDIIHGHHRQVPRKLDLDTIAQIGLLVDYYACLEIIEVSFDQ
;
A
#
# COMPACT_ATOMS: atom_id res chain seq x y z
N MET A 1 -24.02 4.16 -9.43
CA MET A 1 -22.96 3.13 -9.57
C MET A 1 -22.21 3.05 -8.25
N LYS A 2 -22.00 1.86 -7.68
CA LYS A 2 -21.17 1.72 -6.48
C LYS A 2 -19.72 1.98 -6.89
N LYS A 3 -19.11 3.05 -6.36
CA LYS A 3 -17.70 3.37 -6.61
C LYS A 3 -16.82 2.29 -5.97
N SER A 4 -15.67 2.02 -6.56
CA SER A 4 -14.75 1.04 -5.96
C SER A 4 -14.14 1.59 -4.67
N PRO A 5 -13.94 0.77 -3.62
CA PRO A 5 -13.30 1.23 -2.40
C PRO A 5 -11.82 1.61 -2.61
N LEU A 6 -11.24 1.20 -3.74
CA LEU A 6 -9.86 1.52 -4.12
C LEU A 6 -9.79 2.72 -5.10
N GLU A 7 -10.92 3.33 -5.42
CA GLU A 7 -10.98 4.57 -6.21
C GLU A 7 -11.23 5.75 -5.27
N LEU A 8 -10.11 6.33 -4.82
CA LEU A 8 -10.09 7.44 -3.87
C LEU A 8 -10.34 8.77 -4.58
N ASP A 9 -9.97 8.88 -5.86
CA ASP A 9 -10.28 10.04 -6.68
C ASP A 9 -10.83 9.60 -8.06
N PRO A 10 -12.08 9.95 -8.42
CA PRO A 10 -12.63 9.70 -9.74
C PRO A 10 -11.85 10.41 -10.87
N GLU A 11 -11.25 11.55 -10.57
CA GLU A 11 -10.41 12.36 -11.47
C GLU A 11 -8.92 12.06 -11.28
N ALA A 12 -8.57 10.97 -10.58
CA ALA A 12 -7.20 10.52 -10.33
C ALA A 12 -6.34 10.56 -11.61
N ASP A 13 -5.17 11.17 -11.49
CA ASP A 13 -4.07 11.16 -12.44
C ASP A 13 -3.01 10.10 -12.12
N ASP A 14 -3.10 9.46 -10.95
CA ASP A 14 -2.11 8.48 -10.45
C ASP A 14 -2.70 7.12 -10.09
N LEU A 15 -1.86 6.09 -10.22
CA LEU A 15 -2.06 4.73 -9.73
C LEU A 15 -0.99 4.40 -8.69
N LEU A 16 -1.40 4.20 -7.44
CA LEU A 16 -0.54 3.63 -6.42
C LEU A 16 -0.69 2.11 -6.45
N ILE A 17 0.41 1.40 -6.72
CA ILE A 17 0.44 -0.06 -6.82
C ILE A 17 1.15 -0.62 -5.60
N LEU A 18 0.40 -1.28 -4.73
CA LEU A 18 0.93 -2.00 -3.57
C LEU A 18 1.31 -3.42 -3.98
N GLN A 19 2.61 -3.71 -3.99
CA GLN A 19 3.15 -5.05 -4.21
C GLN A 19 3.32 -5.80 -2.89
N ARG A 20 3.10 -7.12 -2.90
CA ARG A 20 3.23 -7.98 -1.71
C ARG A 20 2.39 -7.44 -0.52
N PRO A 21 1.07 -7.23 -0.73
CA PRO A 21 0.21 -6.66 0.30
C PRO A 21 0.20 -7.53 1.56
N ASN A 22 0.11 -6.89 2.72
CA ASN A 22 0.01 -7.55 4.02
C ASN A 22 1.23 -8.43 4.37
N LEU A 23 2.39 -8.18 3.74
CA LEU A 23 3.63 -8.89 4.07
C LEU A 23 4.22 -8.43 5.41
N GLN A 24 3.94 -7.18 5.81
CA GLN A 24 4.40 -6.65 7.08
C GLN A 24 3.99 -7.55 8.25
N PRO A 25 4.96 -8.07 9.02
CA PRO A 25 4.64 -8.88 10.18
C PRO A 25 3.90 -8.03 11.21
N ALA A 26 2.68 -8.46 11.58
CA ALA A 26 1.88 -7.83 12.63
C ALA A 26 2.59 -7.78 14.02
N GLN A 27 3.77 -8.40 14.17
CA GLN A 27 4.42 -8.63 15.47
C GLN A 27 5.83 -8.02 15.64
N ALA A 28 6.32 -7.20 14.72
CA ALA A 28 7.68 -6.65 14.84
C ALA A 28 7.88 -5.59 15.95
N LEU A 29 6.83 -5.18 16.67
CA LEU A 29 6.96 -4.32 17.86
C LEU A 29 7.31 -5.06 19.16
N LYS A 30 7.39 -6.41 19.15
CA LYS A 30 7.73 -7.18 20.37
C LYS A 30 9.21 -7.53 20.53
N GLU A 31 10.09 -7.14 19.62
CA GLU A 31 11.52 -7.49 19.72
C GLU A 31 12.44 -6.26 19.78
N GLN A 32 12.27 -5.46 20.83
CA GLN A 32 13.39 -4.70 21.41
C GLN A 32 13.72 -5.28 22.79
N HIS A 33 14.15 -6.53 22.83
CA HIS A 33 15.10 -7.05 23.82
C HIS A 33 15.53 -8.46 23.38
N VAL A 34 16.71 -8.56 22.76
CA VAL A 34 17.77 -9.60 22.89
C VAL A 34 18.57 -9.75 21.58
N LEU A 35 19.90 -9.59 21.71
CA LEU A 35 20.95 -9.73 20.69
C LEU A 35 21.29 -11.22 20.34
N PRO A 36 22.07 -11.50 19.27
CA PRO A 36 21.80 -12.57 18.29
C PRO A 36 22.68 -13.83 18.42
N LYS A 37 22.29 -14.92 17.73
CA LYS A 37 23.24 -15.95 17.24
C LYS A 37 22.91 -16.45 15.82
N LYS A 38 24.00 -16.60 15.05
CA LYS A 38 24.16 -17.02 13.64
C LYS A 38 23.76 -18.48 13.36
N GLU A 39 23.48 -18.75 12.06
CA GLU A 39 24.23 -19.65 11.13
C GLU A 39 23.26 -20.46 10.22
N LYS A 40 23.06 -20.05 8.95
CA LYS A 40 23.70 -20.48 7.67
C LYS A 40 23.21 -21.83 7.11
N ALA A 41 22.55 -21.81 5.94
CA ALA A 41 22.92 -22.56 4.71
C ALA A 41 21.73 -22.74 3.73
N GLU A 42 21.90 -22.25 2.49
CA GLU A 42 21.27 -22.74 1.24
C GLU A 42 22.04 -24.04 0.78
N PRO A 43 21.75 -24.76 -0.36
CA PRO A 43 21.02 -24.31 -1.57
C PRO A 43 20.27 -25.36 -2.45
N SER A 44 19.66 -24.82 -3.51
CA SER A 44 19.72 -25.26 -4.94
C SER A 44 18.62 -26.10 -5.64
N THR A 45 18.06 -25.47 -6.70
CA THR A 45 17.84 -25.94 -8.11
C THR A 45 16.74 -27.02 -8.35
N THR A 46 15.84 -27.01 -9.36
CA THR A 46 15.99 -26.75 -10.82
C THR A 46 14.63 -26.76 -11.58
N ALA A 47 14.45 -25.81 -12.52
CA ALA A 47 13.75 -25.78 -13.83
C ALA A 47 12.28 -26.26 -14.10
N SER A 48 11.44 -25.31 -14.58
CA SER A 48 10.54 -25.18 -15.77
C SER A 48 10.06 -26.40 -16.60
N PRO A 49 8.95 -26.36 -17.41
CA PRO A 49 8.33 -25.17 -18.11
C PRO A 49 6.77 -25.04 -18.26
N GLN A 50 6.31 -23.78 -18.42
CA GLN A 50 5.19 -23.20 -19.23
C GLN A 50 3.72 -23.67 -18.98
N THR A 51 2.65 -22.84 -18.90
CA THR A 51 2.18 -21.85 -19.91
C THR A 51 1.02 -20.96 -19.35
N LYS A 52 1.15 -19.63 -19.52
CA LYS A 52 0.13 -18.56 -19.72
C LYS A 52 -1.12 -18.43 -18.81
N GLY A 53 -1.18 -17.28 -18.12
CA GLY A 53 -2.46 -16.59 -17.81
C GLY A 53 -2.38 -15.54 -16.69
N LYS A 54 -1.87 -14.33 -16.96
CA LYS A 54 -1.92 -13.20 -16.02
C LYS A 54 -3.37 -12.77 -15.77
N LYS A 55 -3.96 -13.17 -14.63
CA LYS A 55 -5.27 -12.65 -14.17
C LYS A 55 -5.05 -11.34 -13.41
N LYS A 56 -5.19 -10.21 -14.10
CA LYS A 56 -5.44 -8.91 -13.47
C LYS A 56 -6.85 -8.94 -12.87
N ILE A 57 -6.98 -8.87 -11.56
CA ILE A 57 -8.29 -8.76 -10.91
C ILE A 57 -8.78 -7.32 -11.12
N LYS A 58 -9.78 -7.15 -11.98
CA LYS A 58 -10.50 -5.89 -12.16
C LYS A 58 -11.79 -5.94 -11.33
N THR A 59 -12.04 -4.87 -10.58
CA THR A 59 -13.33 -4.41 -10.01
C THR A 59 -13.92 -5.16 -8.80
N PRO A 60 -14.71 -4.46 -7.94
CA PRO A 60 -14.68 -4.61 -6.48
C PRO A 60 -16.04 -4.93 -5.86
N THR A 61 -16.08 -6.01 -5.08
CA THR A 61 -17.27 -6.33 -4.27
C THR A 61 -16.94 -6.67 -2.82
N ASP A 62 -15.67 -6.86 -2.45
CA ASP A 62 -15.30 -7.22 -1.07
C ASP A 62 -14.03 -6.49 -0.64
N LEU A 63 -14.18 -5.45 0.17
CA LEU A 63 -13.07 -4.84 0.89
C LEU A 63 -12.33 -5.91 1.73
N ASP A 64 -13.09 -6.84 2.32
CA ASP A 64 -12.58 -7.97 3.11
C ASP A 64 -11.65 -8.91 2.32
N LYS A 65 -11.91 -9.09 1.02
CA LYS A 65 -11.05 -9.90 0.16
C LYS A 65 -9.73 -9.21 -0.16
N VAL A 66 -9.77 -7.88 -0.31
CA VAL A 66 -8.58 -7.08 -0.63
C VAL A 66 -7.68 -6.96 0.59
N THR A 67 -8.26 -6.74 1.78
CA THR A 67 -7.51 -6.66 3.04
C THR A 67 -6.97 -8.01 3.51
N SER A 68 -7.57 -9.12 3.09
CA SER A 68 -7.11 -10.49 3.41
C SER A 68 -6.24 -11.13 2.32
N LEU A 69 -5.88 -10.39 1.28
CA LEU A 69 -5.09 -10.91 0.16
C LEU A 69 -3.68 -11.32 0.65
N GLN A 70 -3.26 -12.53 0.29
CA GLN A 70 -1.92 -13.03 0.60
C GLN A 70 -0.85 -12.23 -0.19
N PRO A 71 0.38 -12.09 0.32
CA PRO A 71 1.42 -11.32 -0.36
C PRO A 71 1.84 -11.90 -1.72
N TYR A 72 1.74 -13.22 -1.87
CA TYR A 72 2.16 -13.96 -3.06
C TYR A 72 1.05 -14.83 -3.62
N GLN A 73 1.11 -15.09 -4.91
CA GLN A 73 0.30 -16.06 -5.64
C GLN A 73 0.85 -17.48 -5.41
N GLU A 74 0.05 -18.50 -5.72
CA GLU A 74 0.50 -19.90 -5.71
C GLU A 74 1.69 -20.14 -6.67
N SER A 75 1.80 -19.33 -7.74
CA SER A 75 2.94 -19.37 -8.67
C SER A 75 4.24 -18.79 -8.10
N GLY A 76 4.19 -18.14 -6.93
CA GLY A 76 5.30 -17.39 -6.34
C GLY A 76 5.43 -15.94 -6.81
N ASP A 77 4.61 -15.51 -7.78
CA ASP A 77 4.55 -14.12 -8.21
C ASP A 77 3.92 -13.23 -7.12
N PRO A 78 4.36 -11.97 -6.95
CA PRO A 78 3.75 -11.07 -5.97
C PRO A 78 2.32 -10.70 -6.36
N ASN A 79 1.42 -10.66 -5.37
CA ASN A 79 0.12 -10.02 -5.56
C ASN A 79 0.28 -8.50 -5.59
N GLU A 80 -0.62 -7.84 -6.34
CA GLU A 80 -0.66 -6.40 -6.48
C GLU A 80 -2.08 -5.87 -6.22
N ILE A 81 -2.17 -4.72 -5.55
CA ILE A 81 -3.40 -3.97 -5.34
C ILE A 81 -3.23 -2.58 -5.95
N GLU A 82 -4.15 -2.19 -6.83
CA GLU A 82 -4.15 -0.87 -7.50
C GLU A 82 -5.12 0.07 -6.78
N PHE A 83 -4.62 1.22 -6.33
CA PHE A 83 -5.41 2.33 -5.80
C PHE A 83 -5.40 3.49 -6.80
N ARG A 84 -6.56 4.05 -7.13
CA ARG A 84 -6.65 5.29 -7.92
C ARG A 84 -6.62 6.49 -6.98
N VAL A 85 -5.59 7.31 -7.10
CA VAL A 85 -5.25 8.38 -6.16
C VAL A 85 -4.92 9.66 -6.91
N SER A 86 -4.99 10.78 -6.21
CA SER A 86 -4.70 12.10 -6.73
C SER A 86 -3.26 12.49 -6.44
N THR A 87 -2.46 12.74 -7.48
CA THR A 87 -1.08 13.26 -7.35
C THR A 87 -1.03 14.47 -6.43
N LYS A 88 -2.01 15.37 -6.58
CA LYS A 88 -2.08 16.64 -5.86
C LYS A 88 -2.28 16.41 -4.37
N HIS A 89 -3.23 15.56 -3.98
CA HIS A 89 -3.47 15.26 -2.57
C HIS A 89 -2.25 14.59 -1.93
N LEU A 90 -1.63 13.62 -2.62
CA LEU A 90 -0.42 12.96 -2.15
C LEU A 90 0.74 13.95 -1.95
N CYS A 91 1.00 14.82 -2.93
CA CYS A 91 2.06 15.83 -2.87
C CYS A 91 1.86 16.87 -1.77
N ILE A 92 0.62 17.26 -1.50
CA ILE A 92 0.29 18.23 -0.45
C ILE A 92 0.49 17.59 0.92
N ALA A 93 0.04 16.35 1.10
CA ALA A 93 0.07 15.66 2.38
C ALA A 93 1.45 15.11 2.76
N SER A 94 2.31 14.81 1.78
CA SER A 94 3.59 14.12 2.02
C SER A 94 4.71 14.68 1.14
N PRO A 95 5.83 15.14 1.74
CA PRO A 95 7.02 15.49 0.98
C PRO A 95 7.69 14.26 0.35
N VAL A 96 7.46 13.06 0.87
CA VAL A 96 8.00 11.80 0.32
C VAL A 96 7.28 11.46 -0.98
N PHE A 97 5.96 11.45 -1.00
CA PHE A 97 5.19 11.32 -2.25
C PHE A 97 5.55 12.45 -3.22
N GLY A 98 5.67 13.68 -2.73
CA GLY A 98 6.10 14.81 -3.55
C GLY A 98 7.43 14.59 -4.27
N LYS A 99 8.41 13.95 -3.61
CA LYS A 99 9.71 13.59 -4.22
C LYS A 99 9.59 12.43 -5.21
N MET A 100 8.79 11.40 -4.90
CA MET A 100 8.56 10.26 -5.80
C MET A 100 7.95 10.74 -7.13
N ILE A 101 6.94 11.60 -7.05
CA ILE A 101 6.17 12.11 -8.18
C ILE A 101 6.96 13.15 -9.01
N LYS A 102 7.59 14.13 -8.35
CA LYS A 102 8.25 15.27 -9.03
C LYS A 102 9.70 15.00 -9.41
N GLY A 103 10.28 13.90 -8.93
CA GLY A 103 11.67 13.52 -9.21
C GLY A 103 11.88 13.02 -10.64
N SER A 104 13.13 12.73 -11.00
CA SER A 104 13.50 12.17 -12.31
C SER A 104 13.37 10.63 -12.36
N PHE A 105 12.42 10.06 -11.62
CA PHE A 105 12.27 8.61 -11.48
C PHE A 105 11.31 8.05 -12.54
N GLN A 106 11.27 6.73 -12.73
CA GLN A 106 10.31 6.08 -13.65
C GLN A 106 8.85 6.45 -13.31
N GLU A 107 8.61 6.73 -12.04
CA GLU A 107 7.35 7.17 -11.44
C GLU A 107 7.03 8.64 -11.75
N SER A 108 7.81 9.32 -12.60
CA SER A 108 7.52 10.67 -13.11
C SER A 108 6.99 10.64 -14.55
N GLN A 109 6.92 9.45 -15.17
CA GLN A 109 6.47 9.25 -16.54
C GLN A 109 5.12 8.51 -16.53
N PRO A 110 4.07 9.06 -17.16
CA PRO A 110 2.81 8.36 -17.28
C PRO A 110 2.96 7.05 -18.06
N ASN A 111 2.24 6.01 -17.65
CA ASN A 111 2.12 4.77 -18.41
C ASN A 111 1.32 4.96 -19.71
N ASP A 112 1.15 3.90 -20.49
CA ASP A 112 0.41 3.93 -21.77
C ASP A 112 -1.05 4.43 -21.65
N LYS A 113 -1.59 4.50 -20.43
CA LYS A 113 -2.94 4.97 -20.13
C LYS A 113 -2.97 6.40 -19.59
N GLY A 114 -1.81 7.06 -19.49
CA GLY A 114 -1.69 8.43 -18.98
C GLY A 114 -1.69 8.55 -17.45
N PHE A 115 -1.53 7.44 -16.71
CA PHE A 115 -1.41 7.48 -15.25
C PHE A 115 0.05 7.44 -14.82
N LEU A 116 0.41 8.24 -13.83
CA LEU A 116 1.64 8.00 -13.10
C LEU A 116 1.53 6.71 -12.28
N GLU A 117 2.60 5.92 -12.22
CA GLU A 117 2.64 4.73 -11.37
C GLU A 117 3.56 4.99 -10.17
N ILE A 118 3.00 4.93 -8.97
CA ILE A 118 3.74 4.98 -7.70
C ILE A 118 3.83 3.56 -7.15
N ARG A 119 5.03 3.07 -6.90
CA ARG A 119 5.22 1.71 -6.37
C ARG A 119 5.38 1.74 -4.85
N ALA A 120 4.49 1.02 -4.16
CA ALA A 120 4.60 0.73 -2.75
C ALA A 120 4.78 -0.77 -2.56
N SER A 121 5.34 -1.20 -1.43
CA SER A 121 5.54 -2.61 -1.15
C SER A 121 5.33 -2.94 0.32
N ASP A 122 4.90 -4.16 0.57
CA ASP A 122 4.93 -4.83 1.88
C ASP A 122 3.96 -4.28 2.93
N TRP A 123 3.35 -3.11 2.70
CA TRP A 123 2.42 -2.47 3.61
C TRP A 123 1.18 -3.32 3.90
N ASN A 124 0.65 -3.19 5.11
CA ASN A 124 -0.71 -3.60 5.42
C ASN A 124 -1.71 -2.81 4.56
N THR A 125 -2.57 -3.53 3.85
CA THR A 125 -3.48 -2.97 2.85
C THR A 125 -4.54 -2.08 3.49
N TRP A 126 -5.05 -2.48 4.66
CA TRP A 126 -6.06 -1.72 5.37
C TRP A 126 -5.50 -0.42 5.93
N ALA A 127 -4.33 -0.48 6.57
CA ALA A 127 -3.65 0.70 7.08
C ALA A 127 -3.32 1.70 5.95
N LEU A 128 -2.85 1.21 4.81
CA LEU A 128 -2.58 2.07 3.64
C LEU A 128 -3.85 2.71 3.09
N LEU A 129 -4.95 1.94 2.98
CA LEU A 129 -6.22 2.48 2.52
C LEU A 129 -6.74 3.59 3.47
N VAL A 130 -6.69 3.37 4.78
CA VAL A 130 -7.06 4.39 5.78
C VAL A 130 -6.23 5.65 5.62
N LEU A 131 -4.90 5.52 5.48
CA LEU A 131 -4.03 6.67 5.24
C LEU A 131 -4.43 7.41 3.95
N LEU A 132 -4.68 6.69 2.86
CA LEU A 132 -5.07 7.28 1.59
C LEU A 132 -6.43 7.97 1.68
N ASP A 133 -7.42 7.41 2.39
CA ASP A 133 -8.70 8.07 2.65
C ASP A 133 -8.51 9.39 3.42
N ILE A 134 -7.64 9.41 4.42
CA ILE A 134 -7.33 10.64 5.17
C ILE A 134 -6.69 11.68 4.25
N ILE A 135 -5.71 11.30 3.45
CA ILE A 135 -5.03 12.19 2.49
C ILE A 135 -6.02 12.80 1.49
N HIS A 136 -7.04 12.04 1.06
CA HIS A 136 -8.07 12.50 0.13
C HIS A 136 -9.26 13.21 0.81
N GLY A 137 -9.18 13.46 2.13
CA GLY A 137 -10.23 14.16 2.87
C GLY A 137 -11.49 13.32 3.12
N HIS A 138 -11.43 12.00 2.94
CA HIS A 138 -12.54 11.07 3.16
C HIS A 138 -12.72 10.70 4.64
N HIS A 139 -12.51 11.65 5.57
CA HIS A 139 -12.53 11.38 7.02
C HIS A 139 -13.81 10.69 7.53
N ARG A 140 -14.95 10.86 6.84
CA ARG A 140 -16.20 10.16 7.20
C ARG A 140 -16.17 8.64 6.93
N GLN A 141 -15.30 8.18 6.02
CA GLN A 141 -15.12 6.78 5.65
C GLN A 141 -14.09 6.09 6.55
N VAL A 142 -13.25 6.86 7.23
CA VAL A 142 -12.26 6.37 8.19
C VAL A 142 -12.97 5.87 9.45
N PRO A 143 -12.75 4.62 9.88
CA PRO A 143 -13.31 4.11 11.12
C PRO A 143 -12.79 4.88 12.34
N ARG A 144 -13.68 5.23 13.26
CA ARG A 144 -13.32 5.89 14.54
C ARG A 144 -12.66 4.96 15.54
N LYS A 145 -12.74 3.65 15.32
CA LYS A 145 -12.17 2.63 16.19
C LYS A 145 -11.36 1.70 15.32
N LEU A 146 -10.06 1.67 15.58
CA LEU A 146 -9.09 0.77 14.97
C LEU A 146 -8.47 -0.06 16.09
N ASP A 147 -8.13 -1.30 15.78
CA ASP A 147 -7.32 -2.11 16.69
C ASP A 147 -5.89 -1.56 16.77
N LEU A 148 -5.17 -1.94 17.84
CA LEU A 148 -3.83 -1.43 18.12
C LEU A 148 -2.83 -1.78 17.00
N ASP A 149 -2.97 -2.95 16.38
CA ASP A 149 -2.05 -3.37 15.31
C ASP A 149 -2.24 -2.48 14.08
N THR A 150 -3.48 -2.21 13.66
CA THR A 150 -3.78 -1.27 12.58
C THR A 150 -3.25 0.14 12.88
N ILE A 151 -3.42 0.63 14.11
CA ILE A 151 -2.88 1.95 14.52
C ILE A 151 -1.36 1.98 14.39
N ALA A 152 -0.67 0.93 14.83
CA ALA A 152 0.79 0.82 14.71
C ALA A 152 1.24 0.81 13.24
N GLN A 153 0.54 0.08 12.37
CA GLN A 153 0.82 0.06 10.93
C GLN A 153 0.60 1.43 10.28
N ILE A 154 -0.45 2.16 10.68
CA ILE A 154 -0.65 3.56 10.26
C ILE A 154 0.51 4.41 10.76
N GLY A 155 0.95 4.27 12.00
CA GLY A 155 2.12 4.99 12.54
C GLY A 155 3.38 4.79 11.71
N LEU A 156 3.66 3.56 11.27
CA LEU A 156 4.80 3.26 10.38
C LEU A 156 4.66 3.94 9.02
N LEU A 157 3.46 3.93 8.43
CA LEU A 157 3.19 4.62 7.17
C LEU A 157 3.37 6.14 7.30
N VAL A 158 2.90 6.71 8.42
CA VAL A 158 2.97 8.14 8.69
C VAL A 158 4.40 8.61 8.88
N ASP A 159 5.22 7.84 9.59
CA ASP A 159 6.66 8.07 9.71
C ASP A 159 7.35 7.96 8.36
N TYR A 160 7.09 6.88 7.62
CA TYR A 160 7.72 6.61 6.32
C TYR A 160 7.40 7.68 5.27
N TYR A 161 6.13 8.07 5.15
CA TYR A 161 5.68 9.09 4.20
C TYR A 161 5.78 10.51 4.75
N ALA A 162 6.21 10.71 5.99
CA ALA A 162 6.35 12.01 6.65
C ALA A 162 5.07 12.88 6.54
N CYS A 163 3.92 12.32 6.92
CA CYS A 163 2.60 12.96 6.78
C CYS A 163 1.83 13.07 8.11
N LEU A 164 2.53 13.34 9.21
CA LEU A 164 1.91 13.43 10.54
C LEU A 164 0.82 14.51 10.64
N GLU A 165 1.06 15.68 10.02
CA GLU A 165 0.16 16.84 10.13
C GLU A 165 -1.27 16.56 9.67
N ILE A 166 -1.46 15.77 8.60
CA ILE A 166 -2.81 15.45 8.09
C ILE A 166 -3.51 14.38 8.94
N ILE A 167 -2.74 13.64 9.73
CA ILE A 167 -3.21 12.50 10.53
C ILE A 167 -3.63 12.93 11.93
N GLU A 168 -2.89 13.84 12.54
CA GLU A 168 -3.15 14.36 13.89
C GLU A 168 -4.59 14.89 14.02
N VAL A 169 -5.06 15.63 13.02
CA VAL A 169 -6.44 16.16 12.97
C VAL A 169 -7.52 15.06 12.90
N SER A 170 -7.17 13.85 12.45
CA SER A 170 -8.14 12.77 12.20
C SER A 170 -8.39 11.87 13.42
N PHE A 171 -7.48 11.82 14.40
CA PHE A 171 -7.56 10.90 15.55
C PHE A 171 -7.78 11.58 16.91
N ASP A 172 -7.93 12.91 16.93
CA ASP A 172 -8.02 13.73 18.16
C ASP A 172 -9.44 13.78 18.81
N GLN A 173 -10.22 12.69 18.76
CA GLN A 173 -11.62 12.65 19.24
C GLN A 173 -11.90 11.72 20.42
#